data_AF-A0A0D2UEW8-F1
#
_entry.id   AF-A0A0D2UEW8-F1
#
_cell.length_a   1.000
_cell.length_b   1.000
_cell.length_c   1.000
_cell.angle_alpha   90.00
_cell.angle_beta   90.00
_cell.angle_gamma   90.00
#
_symmetry.space_group_name_H-M   'P 1'
#
loop_
_entity.id
_entity.type
_entity.pdbx_description
1 polymer ?
#
loop_
_entity_poly.entity_id
_entity_poly.type
_entity_poly.pdbx_seq_one_letter_code
_entity_poly.pdbx_strand_id
1 'polypeptide(L)'
;MTRLTMKWASVAVLVLTVIAAAGMARAAETTTTTTNPGLGLGRKQSELPAFREFLARGGAEMHGVDIQEHVDADGRPGVAGRGVFALRDLAAGETVLRVPLSLLLNVEHASASPLGGILDDFRLSDAEAMAFWLIYELTRPERASPWLPYLESLPASIKQLTMFYDPFEMKRLQASPVAEFTSRRTVKMRNKFGKYREQISKHRPAHLAEIEFPVELITVDDFLWAMAVQFTRLITVQVKHPADGEWERTKCLVPLADLLNTAPADQINVECATNLDSTHFECATIRPVAEGQELLTPYGGAEQLSNGQLIMDYGVTFRNNPSDLVALPIPKLRETAVAYDSKMRLLMAMSLDRFDRLQLPVLDHFESIPKELLAFARVYVSTPSDLSDLEHVLELMKEHRAINPSNERRALELLLQLTNEMILKYITTIEEDETMLRELDAESVPNANAVNAVVLRLGEKRILSSLWQLLDSAIEALPESKQALEDVEDDQEQVVHAEL
;
A
#
# COMPACT_ATOMS: atom_id res chain seq x y z
N MET A 1 -14.90 -32.80 9.51
CA MET A 1 -14.02 -33.83 8.94
C MET A 1 -14.81 -35.11 8.67
N THR A 2 -14.47 -35.83 7.60
CA THR A 2 -15.07 -37.06 7.05
C THR A 2 -16.46 -36.95 6.39
N ARG A 3 -16.47 -36.53 5.12
CA ARG A 3 -17.17 -37.17 3.98
C ARG A 3 -17.04 -36.28 2.74
N LEU A 4 -15.89 -36.30 2.08
CA LEU A 4 -15.79 -35.92 0.65
C LEU A 4 -14.47 -36.47 0.08
N THR A 5 -14.42 -37.78 -0.13
CA THR A 5 -13.35 -38.41 -0.90
C THR A 5 -13.96 -39.46 -1.82
N MET A 6 -13.47 -39.49 -3.05
CA MET A 6 -13.77 -40.40 -4.16
C MET A 6 -14.96 -40.01 -5.04
N LYS A 7 -14.67 -39.38 -6.19
CA LYS A 7 -15.00 -39.91 -7.54
C LYS A 7 -14.71 -38.97 -8.73
N TRP A 8 -13.58 -38.26 -8.80
CA TRP A 8 -13.19 -37.60 -10.07
C TRP A 8 -11.67 -37.55 -10.25
N ALA A 9 -11.03 -38.72 -10.36
CA ALA A 9 -9.62 -38.82 -10.75
C ALA A 9 -9.49 -39.98 -11.74
N SER A 10 -9.66 -39.72 -13.05
CA SER A 10 -9.20 -40.63 -14.13
C SER A 10 -9.30 -40.09 -15.57
N VAL A 11 -9.74 -38.84 -15.86
CA VAL A 11 -9.85 -38.39 -17.28
C VAL A 11 -9.11 -37.08 -17.61
N ALA A 12 -8.56 -36.34 -16.64
CA ALA A 12 -7.96 -35.03 -16.89
C ALA A 12 -6.45 -35.02 -17.25
N VAL A 13 -5.76 -36.16 -17.27
CA VAL A 13 -4.28 -36.21 -17.37
C VAL A 13 -3.75 -36.32 -18.81
N LEU A 14 -4.59 -36.45 -19.84
CA LEU A 14 -4.11 -36.68 -21.22
C LEU A 14 -4.37 -35.55 -22.24
N VAL A 15 -4.94 -34.40 -21.84
CA VAL A 15 -5.21 -33.27 -22.76
C VAL A 15 -4.33 -32.03 -22.48
N LEU A 16 -3.60 -32.00 -21.35
CA LEU A 16 -2.78 -30.84 -20.96
C LEU A 16 -1.33 -30.85 -21.49
N THR A 17 -0.86 -31.94 -22.10
CA THR A 17 0.53 -32.05 -22.59
C THR A 17 0.73 -31.70 -24.06
N VAL A 18 -0.34 -31.47 -24.85
CA VAL A 18 -0.21 -31.17 -26.29
C VAL A 18 -0.47 -29.70 -26.65
N ILE A 19 -1.11 -28.91 -25.77
CA ILE A 19 -1.35 -27.48 -26.01
C ILE A 19 -0.20 -26.59 -25.51
N ALA A 20 0.63 -27.08 -24.58
CA ALA A 20 1.78 -26.33 -24.04
C ALA A 20 2.99 -26.22 -25.00
N ALA A 21 3.09 -27.07 -26.03
CA ALA A 21 4.23 -27.08 -26.96
C ALA A 21 4.02 -26.27 -28.25
N ALA A 22 2.78 -25.90 -28.61
CA ALA A 22 2.47 -25.22 -29.87
C ALA A 22 2.31 -23.68 -29.73
N GLY A 23 2.18 -23.16 -28.51
CA GLY A 23 2.00 -21.71 -28.25
C GLY A 23 3.29 -20.92 -27.99
N MET A 24 4.44 -21.58 -27.84
CA MET A 24 5.71 -20.93 -27.43
C MET A 24 6.67 -20.59 -28.59
N ALA A 25 6.26 -20.78 -29.85
CA ALA A 25 7.16 -20.61 -31.01
C ALA A 25 6.78 -19.48 -31.98
N ARG A 26 5.86 -18.57 -31.62
CA ARG A 26 5.43 -17.49 -32.55
C ARG A 26 5.16 -16.16 -31.85
N ALA A 27 6.16 -15.67 -31.12
CA ALA A 27 6.28 -14.27 -30.70
C ALA A 27 7.76 -13.93 -30.48
N ALA A 28 8.58 -14.21 -31.49
CA ALA A 28 9.97 -13.75 -31.58
C ALA A 28 10.14 -13.05 -32.93
N GLU A 29 9.37 -11.98 -33.14
CA GLU A 29 9.70 -10.99 -34.17
C GLU A 29 10.39 -9.82 -33.47
N THR A 30 11.70 -9.80 -33.69
CA THR A 30 12.68 -8.74 -33.46
C THR A 30 12.10 -7.34 -33.59
N THR A 31 11.79 -6.72 -32.45
CA THR A 31 11.87 -5.27 -32.30
C THR A 31 13.26 -4.98 -31.75
N THR A 32 14.21 -4.68 -32.64
CA THR A 32 15.48 -4.08 -32.28
C THR A 32 15.20 -2.68 -31.70
N THR A 33 14.91 -2.63 -30.41
CA THR A 33 14.97 -1.39 -29.64
C THR A 33 16.45 -1.11 -29.41
N THR A 34 16.95 -0.07 -30.06
CA THR A 34 18.23 0.56 -29.73
C THR A 34 18.16 1.02 -28.27
N THR A 35 18.56 0.17 -27.34
CA THR A 35 18.75 0.52 -25.93
C THR A 35 19.94 1.46 -25.86
N ASN A 36 19.66 2.76 -25.86
CA ASN A 36 20.60 3.73 -25.35
C ASN A 36 20.86 3.33 -23.89
N PRO A 37 22.09 2.97 -23.47
CA PRO A 37 22.35 2.66 -22.08
C PRO A 37 22.12 3.97 -21.33
N GLY A 38 20.96 4.08 -20.67
CA GLY A 38 20.68 5.25 -19.85
C GLY A 38 21.79 5.42 -18.80
N LEU A 39 21.83 6.58 -18.18
CA LEU A 39 22.81 7.00 -17.19
C LEU A 39 23.11 5.90 -16.18
N GLY A 40 22.08 5.10 -15.84
CA GLY A 40 22.15 3.93 -14.99
C GLY A 40 22.92 4.34 -13.77
N LEU A 41 22.30 5.21 -12.94
CA LEU A 41 22.92 6.14 -11.96
C LEU A 41 24.02 5.56 -11.06
N GLY A 42 24.32 4.25 -11.15
CA GLY A 42 25.49 3.63 -10.57
C GLY A 42 25.46 3.77 -9.07
N ARG A 43 24.24 3.88 -8.52
CA ARG A 43 23.98 4.29 -7.15
C ARG A 43 24.77 3.36 -6.26
N LYS A 44 25.77 3.90 -5.59
CA LYS A 44 26.46 3.25 -4.49
C LYS A 44 26.02 4.00 -3.25
N GLN A 45 25.50 3.26 -2.28
CA GLN A 45 25.22 3.86 -1.00
C GLN A 45 26.56 4.23 -0.37
N SER A 46 26.76 5.51 -0.11
CA SER A 46 28.00 6.04 0.46
C SER A 46 28.26 5.46 1.85
N GLU A 47 29.53 5.39 2.23
CA GLU A 47 29.93 4.97 3.56
C GLU A 47 29.45 6.00 4.60
N LEU A 48 29.10 5.52 5.79
CA LEU A 48 28.59 6.34 6.89
C LEU A 48 29.46 7.57 7.27
N PRO A 49 30.81 7.56 7.19
CA PRO A 49 31.61 8.72 7.57
C PRO A 49 31.27 10.01 6.82
N ALA A 50 31.05 9.96 5.50
CA ALA A 50 30.72 11.14 4.71
C ALA A 50 29.34 11.70 5.07
N PHE A 51 28.36 10.81 5.31
CA PHE A 51 27.03 11.21 5.72
C PHE A 51 27.02 11.81 7.14
N ARG A 52 27.78 11.23 8.07
CA ARG A 52 27.95 11.78 9.43
C ARG A 52 28.58 13.16 9.42
N GLU A 53 29.57 13.37 8.56
CA GLU A 53 30.19 14.68 8.40
C GLU A 53 29.18 15.71 7.85
N PHE A 54 28.36 15.31 6.87
CA PHE A 54 27.27 16.15 6.38
C PHE A 54 26.27 16.53 7.48
N LEU A 55 25.85 15.56 8.30
CA LEU A 55 24.96 15.81 9.44
C LEU A 55 25.59 16.78 10.43
N ALA A 56 26.85 16.56 10.81
CA ALA A 56 27.58 17.40 11.75
C ALA A 56 27.76 18.84 11.22
N ARG A 57 28.13 19.00 9.93
CA ARG A 57 28.22 20.33 9.30
C ARG A 57 26.86 21.02 9.18
N GLY A 58 25.79 20.25 9.02
CA GLY A 58 24.41 20.71 8.97
C GLY A 58 23.81 21.03 10.35
N GLY A 59 24.53 20.77 11.45
CA GLY A 59 24.07 21.02 12.81
C GLY A 59 23.08 19.97 13.35
N ALA A 60 22.99 18.80 12.73
CA ALA A 60 22.18 17.70 13.26
C ALA A 60 22.89 17.05 14.45
N GLU A 61 22.12 16.70 15.48
CA GLU A 61 22.60 16.17 16.75
C GLU A 61 22.03 14.78 17.02
N MET A 62 22.88 13.90 17.56
CA MET A 62 22.51 12.58 18.08
C MET A 62 22.95 12.50 19.55
N HIS A 63 22.02 12.16 20.45
CA HIS A 63 22.24 12.14 21.89
C HIS A 63 22.09 10.73 22.44
N GLY A 64 23.21 10.07 22.77
CA GLY A 64 23.20 8.71 23.30
C GLY A 64 22.76 7.64 22.31
N VAL A 65 22.81 7.94 21.01
CA VAL A 65 22.40 7.05 19.92
C VAL A 65 23.41 7.10 18.77
N ASP A 66 23.38 6.10 17.89
CA ASP A 66 24.22 6.08 16.70
C ASP A 66 23.58 5.39 15.50
N ILE A 67 24.02 5.77 14.30
CA ILE A 67 23.62 5.12 13.04
C ILE A 67 24.39 3.81 12.88
N GLN A 68 23.68 2.71 12.75
CA GLN A 68 24.28 1.39 12.51
C GLN A 68 23.64 0.73 11.30
N GLU A 69 24.37 -0.19 10.66
CA GLU A 69 23.75 -1.13 9.73
C GLU A 69 22.89 -2.07 10.57
N HIS A 70 21.61 -2.18 10.26
CA HIS A 70 20.72 -3.16 10.89
C HIS A 70 21.25 -4.55 10.53
N VAL A 71 21.36 -5.40 11.55
CA VAL A 71 21.87 -6.75 11.39
C VAL A 71 20.79 -7.70 11.86
N ASP A 72 20.38 -8.63 11.00
CA ASP A 72 19.45 -9.70 11.40
C ASP A 72 20.11 -10.57 12.50
N ALA A 73 19.30 -11.38 13.19
CA ALA A 73 19.73 -12.20 14.32
C ALA A 73 20.92 -13.15 14.03
N ASP A 74 21.21 -13.42 12.75
CA ASP A 74 22.31 -14.27 12.29
C ASP A 74 23.58 -13.50 11.88
N GLY A 75 23.62 -12.18 12.08
CA GLY A 75 24.81 -11.37 11.85
C GLY A 75 24.95 -10.81 10.42
N ARG A 76 23.93 -10.95 9.56
CA ARG A 76 23.93 -10.38 8.20
C ARG A 76 23.22 -9.03 8.14
N PRO A 77 23.57 -8.13 7.19
CA PRO A 77 22.82 -6.90 6.98
C PRO A 77 21.35 -7.23 6.75
N GLY A 78 20.48 -6.76 7.64
CA GLY A 78 19.07 -7.06 7.58
C GLY A 78 18.34 -6.25 6.53
N VAL A 79 17.10 -6.65 6.28
CA VAL A 79 16.27 -6.10 5.21
C VAL A 79 16.02 -4.59 5.38
N ALA A 80 16.03 -4.10 6.62
CA ALA A 80 15.84 -2.70 6.97
C ALA A 80 17.01 -1.79 6.54
N GLY A 81 18.19 -2.34 6.20
CA GLY A 81 19.35 -1.55 5.82
C GLY A 81 19.99 -0.86 7.01
N ARG A 82 19.82 0.46 7.16
CA ARG A 82 20.37 1.26 8.26
C ARG A 82 19.30 1.58 9.29
N GLY A 83 19.71 1.72 10.54
CA GLY A 83 18.85 2.11 11.66
C GLY A 83 19.59 3.03 12.64
N VAL A 84 18.87 3.51 13.65
CA VAL A 84 19.42 4.31 14.75
C VAL A 84 19.29 3.50 16.03
N PHE A 85 20.38 3.34 16.77
CA PHE A 85 20.44 2.44 17.94
C PHE A 85 20.94 3.18 19.18
N ALA A 86 20.41 2.78 20.34
CA ALA A 86 20.84 3.32 21.62
C ALA A 86 22.28 2.88 21.97
N LEU A 87 23.13 3.83 22.35
CA LEU A 87 24.50 3.58 22.83
C LEU A 87 24.59 3.41 24.35
N ARG A 88 23.48 3.64 25.05
CA ARG A 88 23.30 3.51 26.50
C ARG A 88 21.83 3.34 26.78
N ASP A 89 21.48 3.03 28.03
CA ASP A 89 20.09 3.13 28.47
C ASP A 89 19.59 4.58 28.34
N LEU A 90 18.40 4.74 27.75
CA LEU A 90 17.69 5.99 27.56
C LEU A 90 16.40 5.94 28.38
N ALA A 91 16.15 6.97 29.19
CA ALA A 91 14.88 7.17 29.87
C ALA A 91 13.78 7.61 28.88
N ALA A 92 12.53 7.48 29.29
CA ALA A 92 11.40 8.04 28.56
C ALA A 92 11.44 9.58 28.57
N GLY A 93 11.11 10.20 27.44
CA GLY A 93 11.11 11.65 27.26
C GLY A 93 12.49 12.25 26.92
N GLU A 94 13.52 11.43 26.71
CA GLU A 94 14.83 11.93 26.28
C GLU A 94 14.80 12.31 24.80
N THR A 95 15.16 13.55 24.47
CA THR A 95 15.40 13.98 23.09
C THR A 95 16.69 13.33 22.58
N VAL A 96 16.55 12.46 21.58
CA VAL A 96 17.62 11.62 21.04
C VAL A 96 18.16 12.13 19.71
N LEU A 97 17.32 12.78 18.89
CA LEU A 97 17.71 13.37 17.62
C LEU A 97 17.24 14.82 17.56
N ARG A 98 18.08 15.71 17.01
CA ARG A 98 17.68 17.08 16.64
C ARG A 98 18.21 17.39 15.24
N VAL A 99 17.32 17.77 14.34
CA VAL A 99 17.66 18.10 12.95
C VAL A 99 17.22 19.53 12.67
N PRO A 100 18.15 20.46 12.38
CA PRO A 100 17.78 21.82 12.02
C PRO A 100 16.85 21.86 10.82
N LEU A 101 15.79 22.68 10.88
CA LEU A 101 14.80 22.80 9.80
C LEU A 101 15.43 23.22 8.46
N SER A 102 16.57 23.93 8.49
CA SER A 102 17.35 24.31 7.31
C SER A 102 18.04 23.13 6.60
N LEU A 103 18.10 21.94 7.23
CA LEU A 103 18.69 20.73 6.66
C LEU A 103 17.64 19.86 5.93
N LEU A 104 16.36 20.19 6.05
CA LEU A 104 15.26 19.43 5.45
C LEU A 104 15.12 19.76 3.96
N LEU A 105 14.66 18.77 3.19
CA LEU A 105 14.42 18.90 1.76
C LEU A 105 12.94 18.66 1.44
N ASN A 106 12.32 19.61 0.75
CA ASN A 106 10.91 19.58 0.37
C ASN A 106 10.75 19.97 -1.11
N VAL A 107 9.51 19.99 -1.61
CA VAL A 107 9.22 20.35 -3.01
C VAL A 107 9.67 21.78 -3.36
N GLU A 108 9.74 22.70 -2.41
CA GLU A 108 10.18 24.08 -2.68
C GLU A 108 11.62 24.14 -3.18
N HIS A 109 12.47 23.20 -2.77
CA HIS A 109 13.82 23.06 -3.32
C HIS A 109 13.80 22.73 -4.81
N ALA A 110 12.84 21.92 -5.25
CA ALA A 110 12.64 21.62 -6.67
C ALA A 110 12.21 22.88 -7.44
N SER A 111 11.25 23.63 -6.91
CA SER A 111 10.74 24.88 -7.52
C SER A 111 11.78 26.00 -7.55
N ALA A 112 12.63 26.13 -6.52
CA ALA A 112 13.69 27.13 -6.46
C ALA A 112 14.94 26.74 -7.27
N SER A 113 15.04 25.48 -7.70
CA SER A 113 16.18 24.99 -8.48
C SER A 113 16.16 25.51 -9.93
N PRO A 114 17.27 25.37 -10.67
CA PRO A 114 17.28 25.66 -12.11
C PRO A 114 16.27 24.83 -12.93
N LEU A 115 15.73 23.72 -12.38
CA LEU A 115 14.65 22.97 -13.02
C LEU A 115 13.26 23.58 -12.83
N GLY A 116 13.04 24.47 -11.86
CA GLY A 116 11.70 24.92 -11.43
C GLY A 116 10.77 25.32 -12.57
N GLY A 117 11.25 26.14 -13.52
CA GLY A 117 10.47 26.58 -14.68
C GLY A 117 9.96 25.43 -15.55
N ILE A 118 10.74 24.35 -15.71
CA ILE A 118 10.33 23.14 -16.42
C ILE A 118 9.18 22.44 -15.70
N LEU A 119 9.32 22.31 -14.38
CA LEU A 119 8.41 21.53 -13.55
C LEU A 119 7.01 22.19 -13.59
N ASP A 120 6.98 23.53 -13.60
CA ASP A 120 5.77 24.34 -13.74
C ASP A 120 5.13 24.20 -15.13
N ASP A 121 5.93 24.31 -16.21
CA ASP A 121 5.47 24.20 -17.59
C ASP A 121 4.77 22.84 -17.85
N PHE A 122 5.28 21.77 -17.25
CA PHE A 122 4.71 20.42 -17.38
C PHE A 122 3.65 20.08 -16.33
N ARG A 123 3.32 21.00 -15.43
CA ARG A 123 2.32 20.83 -14.36
C ARG A 123 2.51 19.53 -13.60
N LEU A 124 3.74 19.27 -13.20
CA LEU A 124 4.08 18.11 -12.40
C LEU A 124 3.38 18.20 -11.04
N SER A 125 2.99 17.06 -10.49
CA SER A 125 2.67 17.02 -9.05
C SER A 125 3.94 17.23 -8.22
N ASP A 126 3.79 17.68 -6.98
CA ASP A 126 4.91 17.90 -6.06
C ASP A 126 5.85 16.69 -5.98
N ALA A 127 5.28 15.48 -5.96
CA ALA A 127 6.08 14.26 -5.91
C ALA A 127 6.87 14.02 -7.20
N GLU A 128 6.30 14.34 -8.36
CA GLU A 128 6.99 14.22 -9.64
C GLU A 128 8.09 15.28 -9.77
N ALA A 129 7.82 16.52 -9.35
CA ALA A 129 8.78 17.61 -9.30
C ALA A 129 9.99 17.27 -8.42
N MET A 130 9.73 16.77 -7.19
CA MET A 130 10.76 16.31 -6.27
C MET A 130 11.56 15.15 -6.84
N ALA A 131 10.93 14.19 -7.54
CA ALA A 131 11.64 13.07 -8.18
C ALA A 131 12.64 13.55 -9.22
N PHE A 132 12.26 14.49 -10.09
CA PHE A 132 13.17 15.06 -11.08
C PHE A 132 14.30 15.86 -10.42
N TRP A 133 13.98 16.62 -9.37
CA TRP A 133 14.98 17.38 -8.62
C TRP A 133 16.02 16.47 -7.95
N LEU A 134 15.60 15.37 -7.31
CA LEU A 134 16.52 14.38 -6.73
C LEU A 134 17.48 13.80 -7.78
N ILE A 135 16.96 13.47 -8.97
CA ILE A 135 17.77 12.95 -10.07
C ILE A 135 18.72 14.04 -10.60
N TYR A 136 18.26 15.28 -10.70
CA TYR A 136 19.09 16.41 -11.10
C TYR A 136 20.26 16.61 -10.13
N GLU A 137 20.01 16.69 -8.83
CA GLU A 137 21.07 16.88 -7.83
C GLU A 137 22.11 15.74 -7.85
N LEU A 138 21.67 14.50 -8.08
CA LEU A 138 22.57 13.34 -8.26
C LEU A 138 23.39 13.38 -9.56
N THR A 139 22.95 14.12 -10.58
CA THR A 139 23.60 14.19 -11.89
C THR A 139 24.40 15.47 -12.11
N ARG A 140 24.49 16.34 -11.10
CA ARG A 140 25.23 17.60 -11.20
C ARG A 140 26.72 17.35 -11.48
N PRO A 141 27.34 18.13 -12.40
CA PRO A 141 28.77 18.05 -12.67
C PRO A 141 29.61 18.26 -11.41
N GLU A 142 30.80 17.65 -11.40
CA GLU A 142 31.80 17.81 -10.33
C GLU A 142 31.29 17.54 -8.91
N ARG A 143 30.17 16.81 -8.76
CA ARG A 143 29.56 16.49 -7.46
C ARG A 143 29.26 17.76 -6.63
N ALA A 144 28.94 18.86 -7.32
CA ALA A 144 28.75 20.19 -6.74
C ALA A 144 27.47 20.36 -5.89
N SER A 145 26.64 19.32 -5.77
CA SER A 145 25.45 19.37 -4.93
C SER A 145 25.82 19.37 -3.43
N PRO A 146 25.38 20.37 -2.64
CA PRO A 146 25.63 20.37 -1.20
C PRO A 146 24.89 19.23 -0.48
N TRP A 147 23.83 18.67 -1.10
CA TRP A 147 23.05 17.57 -0.56
C TRP A 147 23.56 16.20 -1.00
N LEU A 148 24.60 16.13 -1.85
CA LEU A 148 25.09 14.87 -2.36
C LEU A 148 25.44 13.84 -1.28
N PRO A 149 26.09 14.20 -0.15
CA PRO A 149 26.35 13.23 0.91
C PRO A 149 25.08 12.59 1.49
N TYR A 150 23.98 13.35 1.60
CA TYR A 150 22.69 12.80 2.00
C TYR A 150 22.07 11.94 0.89
N LEU A 151 22.03 12.45 -0.34
CA LEU A 151 21.42 11.74 -1.47
C LEU A 151 22.11 10.40 -1.76
N GLU A 152 23.42 10.32 -1.54
CA GLU A 152 24.16 9.05 -1.63
C GLU A 152 24.07 8.20 -0.36
N SER A 153 23.62 8.73 0.76
CA SER A 153 23.33 7.92 1.95
C SER A 153 22.04 7.11 1.80
N LEU A 154 21.16 7.52 0.88
CA LEU A 154 19.92 6.83 0.57
C LEU A 154 20.18 5.42 0.00
N PRO A 155 19.24 4.47 0.18
CA PRO A 155 19.41 3.13 -0.34
C PRO A 155 19.59 3.12 -1.86
N ALA A 156 20.67 2.50 -2.32
CA ALA A 156 20.94 2.33 -3.74
C ALA A 156 19.87 1.47 -4.45
N SER A 157 19.23 0.57 -3.70
CA SER A 157 18.19 -0.34 -4.18
C SER A 157 17.05 -0.42 -3.16
N ILE A 158 15.82 -0.38 -3.65
CA ILE A 158 14.59 -0.48 -2.84
C ILE A 158 13.67 -1.55 -3.44
N LYS A 159 14.25 -2.71 -3.74
CA LYS A 159 13.57 -3.84 -4.43
C LYS A 159 12.46 -4.48 -3.59
N GLN A 160 12.35 -4.10 -2.32
CA GLN A 160 11.35 -4.61 -1.39
C GLN A 160 9.94 -4.08 -1.69
N LEU A 161 9.84 -2.93 -2.35
CA LEU A 161 8.55 -2.37 -2.77
C LEU A 161 7.99 -3.19 -3.94
N THR A 162 6.70 -3.49 -3.88
CA THR A 162 6.01 -4.31 -4.91
C THR A 162 6.14 -3.76 -6.32
N MET A 163 6.33 -2.45 -6.49
CA MET A 163 6.54 -1.83 -7.81
C MET A 163 7.83 -2.27 -8.54
N PHE A 164 8.78 -2.84 -7.80
CA PHE A 164 10.03 -3.40 -8.34
C PHE A 164 10.05 -4.93 -8.39
N TYR A 165 8.96 -5.59 -7.99
CA TYR A 165 8.88 -7.05 -8.03
C TYR A 165 9.00 -7.56 -9.47
N ASP A 166 9.75 -8.62 -9.64
CA ASP A 166 9.79 -9.36 -10.89
C ASP A 166 8.47 -10.15 -11.12
N PRO A 167 8.25 -10.75 -12.31
CA PRO A 167 7.03 -11.51 -12.57
C PRO A 167 6.80 -12.70 -11.63
N PHE A 168 7.85 -13.33 -11.11
CA PHE A 168 7.73 -14.44 -10.15
C PHE A 168 7.36 -13.92 -8.76
N GLU A 169 7.98 -12.83 -8.31
CA GLU A 169 7.64 -12.17 -7.05
C GLU A 169 6.21 -11.63 -7.07
N MET A 170 5.78 -10.98 -8.16
CA MET A 170 4.39 -10.53 -8.33
C MET A 170 3.41 -11.70 -8.27
N LYS A 171 3.76 -12.87 -8.83
CA LYS A 171 2.92 -14.08 -8.76
C LYS A 171 2.75 -14.58 -7.32
N ARG A 172 3.68 -14.30 -6.41
CA ARG A 172 3.55 -14.68 -4.98
C ARG A 172 2.43 -13.93 -4.27
N LEU A 173 2.02 -12.75 -4.75
CA LEU A 173 0.88 -12.02 -4.20
C LEU A 173 -0.47 -12.68 -4.55
N GLN A 174 -0.49 -13.63 -5.49
CA GLN A 174 -1.68 -14.38 -5.92
C GLN A 174 -2.88 -13.47 -6.25
N ALA A 175 -4.02 -13.69 -5.59
CA ALA A 175 -5.27 -12.95 -5.77
C ALA A 175 -5.37 -11.67 -4.95
N SER A 176 -4.30 -11.29 -4.22
CA SER A 176 -4.28 -10.06 -3.45
C SER A 176 -4.64 -8.86 -4.32
N PRO A 177 -5.59 -7.99 -3.91
CA PRO A 177 -5.87 -6.71 -4.56
C PRO A 177 -4.62 -5.83 -4.74
N VAL A 178 -3.61 -5.98 -3.86
CA VAL A 178 -2.34 -5.26 -3.92
C VAL A 178 -1.60 -5.55 -5.22
N ALA A 179 -1.69 -6.78 -5.76
CA ALA A 179 -1.01 -7.15 -7.00
C ALA A 179 -1.53 -6.35 -8.20
N GLU A 180 -2.85 -6.26 -8.35
CA GLU A 180 -3.49 -5.48 -9.40
C GLU A 180 -3.22 -3.98 -9.23
N PHE A 181 -3.37 -3.47 -8.00
CA PHE A 181 -3.14 -2.06 -7.69
C PHE A 181 -1.69 -1.66 -8.00
N THR A 182 -0.72 -2.45 -7.53
CA THR A 182 0.71 -2.26 -7.80
C THR A 182 0.97 -2.21 -9.31
N SER A 183 0.44 -3.16 -10.05
CA SER A 183 0.62 -3.25 -11.51
C SER A 183 0.09 -1.99 -12.21
N ARG A 184 -1.14 -1.57 -11.88
CA ARG A 184 -1.77 -0.37 -12.44
C ARG A 184 -1.01 0.91 -12.06
N ARG A 185 -0.65 1.08 -10.79
CA ARG A 185 0.12 2.23 -10.28
C ARG A 185 1.46 2.33 -11.01
N THR A 186 2.18 1.22 -11.14
CA THR A 186 3.51 1.18 -11.75
C THR A 186 3.46 1.46 -13.25
N VAL A 187 2.54 0.84 -13.99
CA VAL A 187 2.34 1.13 -15.43
C VAL A 187 1.99 2.61 -15.64
N LYS A 188 1.12 3.19 -14.80
CA LYS A 188 0.78 4.62 -14.88
C LYS A 188 2.00 5.52 -14.68
N MET A 189 2.85 5.23 -13.68
CA MET A 189 4.09 5.98 -13.44
C MET A 189 5.08 5.86 -14.60
N ARG A 190 5.30 4.64 -15.13
CA ARG A 190 6.18 4.41 -16.30
C ARG A 190 5.70 5.20 -17.52
N ASN A 191 4.39 5.15 -17.81
CA ASN A 191 3.81 5.88 -18.92
C ASN A 191 3.90 7.41 -18.76
N LYS A 192 3.70 7.91 -17.53
CA LYS A 192 3.88 9.33 -17.22
C LYS A 192 5.33 9.77 -17.46
N PHE A 193 6.30 9.02 -16.93
CA PHE A 193 7.72 9.31 -17.15
C PHE A 193 8.08 9.34 -18.64
N GLY A 194 7.60 8.38 -19.44
CA GLY A 194 7.80 8.38 -20.88
C GLY A 194 7.30 9.66 -21.56
N LYS A 195 6.12 10.15 -21.16
CA LYS A 195 5.56 11.42 -21.66
C LYS A 195 6.39 12.62 -21.22
N TYR A 196 6.80 12.69 -19.95
CA TYR A 196 7.64 13.79 -19.45
C TYR A 196 8.97 13.84 -20.18
N ARG A 197 9.65 12.71 -20.32
CA ARG A 197 10.89 12.61 -21.08
C ARG A 197 10.72 13.13 -22.50
N GLU A 198 9.71 12.62 -23.24
CA GLU A 198 9.44 13.09 -24.60
C GLU A 198 9.19 14.60 -24.68
N GLN A 199 8.43 15.14 -23.73
CA GLN A 199 8.07 16.55 -23.71
C GLN A 199 9.26 17.46 -23.37
N ILE A 200 10.02 17.14 -22.32
CA ILE A 200 11.22 17.88 -21.89
C ILE A 200 12.26 17.88 -23.02
N SER A 201 12.45 16.73 -23.68
CA SER A 201 13.37 16.61 -24.81
C SER A 201 12.99 17.46 -26.01
N LYS A 202 11.69 17.57 -26.34
CA LYS A 202 11.21 18.36 -27.49
C LYS A 202 11.17 19.85 -27.22
N HIS A 203 10.90 20.26 -25.99
CA HIS A 203 10.64 21.65 -25.63
C HIS A 203 11.70 22.22 -24.71
N ARG A 204 12.98 21.82 -24.84
CA ARG A 204 14.06 22.33 -23.97
C ARG A 204 14.02 23.87 -23.95
N PRO A 205 13.48 24.51 -22.89
CA PRO A 205 13.29 25.94 -22.89
C PRO A 205 14.64 26.65 -22.92
N ALA A 206 14.68 27.89 -23.41
CA ALA A 206 15.92 28.66 -23.52
C ALA A 206 16.67 28.82 -22.17
N HIS A 207 15.93 28.87 -21.04
CA HIS A 207 16.50 28.93 -19.69
C HIS A 207 17.26 27.65 -19.28
N LEU A 208 17.10 26.55 -20.03
CA LEU A 208 17.84 25.30 -19.85
C LEU A 208 18.99 25.10 -20.83
N ALA A 209 19.23 26.06 -21.73
CA ALA A 209 20.35 25.96 -22.66
C ALA A 209 21.69 25.83 -21.91
N GLU A 210 21.77 26.40 -20.70
CA GLU A 210 22.95 26.41 -19.83
C GLU A 210 22.91 25.34 -18.71
N ILE A 211 21.79 24.63 -18.53
CA ILE A 211 21.66 23.60 -17.49
C ILE A 211 22.01 22.25 -18.10
N GLU A 212 23.09 21.64 -17.61
CA GLU A 212 23.44 20.24 -17.91
C GLU A 212 22.49 19.29 -17.15
N PHE A 213 21.28 19.13 -17.68
CA PHE A 213 20.33 18.10 -17.21
C PHE A 213 20.11 17.06 -18.32
N PRO A 214 20.76 15.89 -18.23
CA PRO A 214 20.72 14.90 -19.29
C PRO A 214 19.44 14.05 -19.19
N VAL A 215 18.27 14.68 -19.38
CA VAL A 215 16.95 14.00 -19.30
C VAL A 215 16.88 12.74 -20.18
N GLU A 216 17.59 12.75 -21.30
CA GLU A 216 17.67 11.63 -22.24
C GLU A 216 18.44 10.42 -21.71
N LEU A 217 19.30 10.63 -20.72
CA LEU A 217 20.03 9.57 -20.06
C LEU A 217 19.24 9.04 -18.85
N ILE A 218 18.24 9.76 -18.35
CA ILE A 218 17.43 9.28 -17.21
C ILE A 218 16.60 8.06 -17.63
N THR A 219 16.76 6.97 -16.89
CA THR A 219 15.97 5.75 -17.10
C THR A 219 14.65 5.80 -16.35
N VAL A 220 13.71 4.95 -16.75
CA VAL A 220 12.47 4.79 -15.98
C VAL A 220 12.75 4.26 -14.57
N ASP A 221 13.76 3.41 -14.41
CA ASP A 221 14.15 2.89 -13.10
C ASP A 221 14.72 4.00 -12.20
N ASP A 222 15.38 5.00 -12.79
CA ASP A 222 15.84 6.17 -12.04
C ASP A 222 14.68 7.00 -11.49
N PHE A 223 13.67 7.23 -12.34
CA PHE A 223 12.45 7.91 -11.94
C PHE A 223 11.68 7.12 -10.89
N LEU A 224 11.50 5.81 -11.08
CA LEU A 224 10.80 4.97 -10.12
C LEU A 224 11.55 4.90 -8.78
N TRP A 225 12.89 4.87 -8.78
CA TRP A 225 13.69 4.96 -7.55
C TRP A 225 13.46 6.30 -6.83
N ALA A 226 13.46 7.42 -7.54
CA ALA A 226 13.24 8.74 -6.94
C ALA A 226 11.80 8.90 -6.39
N MET A 227 10.82 8.28 -7.03
CA MET A 227 9.45 8.17 -6.49
C MET A 227 9.41 7.28 -5.24
N ALA A 228 10.15 6.16 -5.24
CA ALA A 228 10.22 5.23 -4.11
C ALA A 228 10.89 5.85 -2.88
N VAL A 229 11.95 6.64 -3.05
CA VAL A 229 12.53 7.46 -1.96
C VAL A 229 11.45 8.30 -1.29
N GLN A 230 10.57 8.90 -2.07
CA GLN A 230 9.52 9.75 -1.52
C GLN A 230 8.44 8.96 -0.78
N PHE A 231 8.01 7.82 -1.32
CA PHE A 231 7.04 6.96 -0.66
C PHE A 231 7.56 6.43 0.69
N THR A 232 8.84 6.11 0.74
CA THR A 232 9.47 5.45 1.89
C THR A 232 9.98 6.41 2.97
N ARG A 233 10.29 7.68 2.64
CA ARG A 233 11.08 8.55 3.54
C ARG A 233 10.52 9.94 3.79
N LEU A 234 9.44 10.35 3.11
CA LEU A 234 8.86 11.67 3.39
C LEU A 234 8.13 11.67 4.72
N ILE A 235 8.51 12.61 5.58
CA ILE A 235 7.88 12.88 6.87
C ILE A 235 7.06 14.16 6.73
N THR A 236 5.85 14.18 7.30
CA THR A 236 5.06 15.42 7.38
C THR A 236 5.58 16.26 8.54
N VAL A 237 6.16 17.42 8.23
CA VAL A 237 6.85 18.31 9.18
C VAL A 237 6.16 19.67 9.18
N GLN A 238 6.17 20.37 10.31
CA GLN A 238 5.84 21.80 10.34
C GLN A 238 7.10 22.61 10.04
N VAL A 239 7.05 23.46 9.03
CA VAL A 239 8.12 24.39 8.65
C VAL A 239 7.57 25.82 8.63
N LYS A 240 8.46 26.81 8.73
CA LYS A 240 8.05 28.21 8.56
C LYS A 240 8.08 28.55 7.09
N HIS A 241 6.95 29.02 6.57
CA HIS A 241 6.86 29.47 5.19
C HIS A 241 7.79 30.67 4.96
N PRO A 242 8.60 30.70 3.88
CA PRO A 242 9.65 31.72 3.72
C PRO A 242 9.15 33.16 3.58
N ALA A 243 7.92 33.37 3.11
CA ALA A 243 7.42 34.71 2.79
C ALA A 243 6.82 35.47 4.00
N ASP A 244 6.13 34.76 4.88
CA ASP A 244 5.39 35.34 6.02
C ASP A 244 5.84 34.77 7.38
N GLY A 245 6.63 33.69 7.40
CA GLY A 245 7.16 33.07 8.61
C GLY A 245 6.13 32.24 9.38
N GLU A 246 4.94 32.02 8.81
CA GLU A 246 3.87 31.23 9.41
C GLU A 246 4.17 29.73 9.34
N TRP A 247 3.68 28.98 10.34
CA TRP A 247 3.87 27.53 10.35
C TRP A 247 2.93 26.84 9.37
N GLU A 248 3.49 26.02 8.49
CA GLU A 248 2.75 25.19 7.55
C GLU A 248 3.21 23.74 7.59
N ARG A 249 2.31 22.82 7.24
CA ARG A 249 2.63 21.39 7.12
C ARG A 249 3.08 21.09 5.71
N THR A 250 4.28 20.53 5.57
CA THR A 250 4.81 20.06 4.28
C THR A 250 5.45 18.68 4.44
N LYS A 251 5.69 18.01 3.31
CA LYS A 251 6.39 16.72 3.29
C LYS A 251 7.87 16.95 3.02
N CYS A 252 8.71 16.50 3.94
CA CYS A 252 10.15 16.66 3.89
C CYS A 252 10.87 15.32 3.91
N LEU A 253 11.95 15.23 3.16
CA LEU A 253 13.07 14.36 3.54
C LEU A 253 13.78 15.03 4.71
N VAL A 254 13.94 14.28 5.80
CA VAL A 254 14.57 14.76 7.04
C VAL A 254 15.83 13.95 7.26
N PRO A 255 17.01 14.41 6.78
CA PRO A 255 18.25 13.69 6.98
C PRO A 255 18.44 13.35 8.46
N LEU A 256 18.89 12.14 8.77
CA LEU A 256 18.97 11.50 10.09
C LEU A 256 17.65 10.89 10.57
N ALA A 257 16.55 11.65 10.62
CA ALA A 257 15.28 11.10 11.12
C ALA A 257 14.66 10.07 10.16
N ASP A 258 14.93 10.17 8.86
CA ASP A 258 14.50 9.20 7.84
C ASP A 258 15.29 7.87 7.87
N LEU A 259 16.20 7.67 8.83
CA LEU A 259 16.84 6.39 9.14
C LEU A 259 16.12 5.60 10.24
N LEU A 260 15.16 6.21 10.94
CA LEU A 260 14.38 5.51 11.94
C LEU A 260 13.47 4.49 11.25
N ASN A 261 13.61 3.23 11.63
CA ASN A 261 12.76 2.17 11.12
C ASN A 261 11.40 2.15 11.84
N THR A 262 10.49 1.33 11.31
CA THR A 262 9.16 1.10 11.87
C THR A 262 9.03 -0.30 12.42
N ALA A 263 8.08 -0.48 13.33
CA ALA A 263 7.72 -1.77 13.89
C ALA A 263 6.23 -1.77 14.25
N PRO A 264 5.67 -2.91 14.67
CA PRO A 264 4.34 -2.94 15.27
C PRO A 264 4.21 -1.94 16.43
N ALA A 265 2.97 -1.49 16.71
CA ALA A 265 2.71 -0.39 17.64
C ALA A 265 3.27 -0.60 19.06
N ASP A 266 3.28 -1.85 19.53
CA ASP A 266 3.83 -2.23 20.84
C ASP A 266 5.36 -2.21 20.88
N GLN A 267 6.04 -2.06 19.74
CA GLN A 267 7.48 -1.96 19.57
C GLN A 267 7.98 -0.54 19.28
N ILE A 268 7.09 0.38 18.90
CA ILE A 268 7.41 1.80 18.76
C ILE A 268 7.93 2.40 20.07
N ASN A 269 9.06 3.09 20.03
CA ASN A 269 9.71 3.67 21.22
C ASN A 269 10.18 5.11 21.04
N VAL A 270 9.99 5.70 19.85
CA VAL A 270 10.31 7.09 19.53
C VAL A 270 9.14 7.76 18.82
N GLU A 271 8.91 9.03 19.16
CA GLU A 271 8.04 9.94 18.41
C GLU A 271 8.86 11.14 17.93
N CYS A 272 8.53 11.64 16.74
CA CYS A 272 9.20 12.79 16.15
C CYS A 272 8.23 13.89 15.76
N ALA A 273 8.59 15.14 16.00
CA ALA A 273 7.80 16.30 15.64
C ALA A 273 8.68 17.54 15.46
N THR A 274 8.14 18.55 14.78
CA THR A 274 8.72 19.88 14.82
C THR A 274 8.54 20.47 16.22
N ASN A 275 9.63 20.94 16.82
CA ASN A 275 9.55 21.76 18.02
C ASN A 275 9.27 23.22 17.62
N LEU A 276 8.03 23.67 17.85
CA LEU A 276 7.52 24.98 17.43
C LEU A 276 8.15 26.17 18.16
N ASP A 277 8.79 25.92 19.30
CA ASP A 277 9.55 26.92 20.06
C ASP A 277 11.04 26.96 19.65
N SER A 278 11.41 26.20 18.62
CA SER A 278 12.78 26.08 18.14
C SER A 278 12.87 26.09 16.61
N THR A 279 14.09 25.92 16.08
CA THR A 279 14.36 25.74 14.65
C THR A 279 14.70 24.28 14.31
N HIS A 280 14.19 23.31 15.08
CA HIS A 280 14.52 21.90 14.93
C HIS A 280 13.29 21.01 14.75
N PHE A 281 13.49 19.95 13.97
CA PHE A 281 12.72 18.72 14.05
C PHE A 281 13.39 17.79 15.07
N GLU A 282 12.63 17.28 16.03
CA GLU A 282 13.18 16.55 17.18
C GLU A 282 12.49 15.20 17.31
N CYS A 283 13.26 14.19 17.72
CA CYS A 283 12.76 12.88 18.07
C CYS A 283 13.06 12.60 19.54
N ALA A 284 12.07 12.13 20.28
CA ALA A 284 12.19 11.81 21.69
C ALA A 284 11.69 10.39 21.96
N THR A 285 12.31 9.73 22.93
CA THR A 285 11.83 8.42 23.41
C THR A 285 10.48 8.58 24.10
N ILE A 286 9.54 7.68 23.83
CA ILE A 286 8.22 7.66 24.52
C ILE A 286 8.18 6.64 25.68
N ARG A 287 9.23 5.84 25.81
CA ARG A 287 9.43 4.83 26.85
C ARG A 287 10.92 4.52 27.01
N PRO A 288 11.35 3.83 28.09
CA PRO A 288 12.74 3.44 28.24
C PRO A 288 13.22 2.59 27.06
N VAL A 289 14.45 2.86 26.60
CA VAL A 289 15.12 2.11 25.52
C VAL A 289 16.46 1.63 26.08
N ALA A 290 16.68 0.32 26.04
CA ALA A 290 17.92 -0.26 26.57
C ALA A 290 19.10 -0.05 25.61
N GLU A 291 20.33 -0.05 26.12
CA GLU A 291 21.54 -0.07 25.30
C GLU A 291 21.48 -1.16 24.23
N GLY A 292 21.83 -0.81 22.99
CA GLY A 292 21.81 -1.71 21.83
C GLY A 292 20.43 -1.91 21.18
N GLN A 293 19.33 -1.39 21.76
CA GLN A 293 18.02 -1.44 21.10
C GLN A 293 17.89 -0.39 20.00
N GLU A 294 17.16 -0.76 18.94
CA GLU A 294 16.83 0.14 17.84
C GLU A 294 15.76 1.16 18.25
N LEU A 295 15.87 2.38 17.72
CA LEU A 295 14.87 3.43 17.82
C LEU A 295 13.88 3.29 16.67
N LEU A 296 12.61 3.12 17.03
CA LEU A 296 11.52 2.75 16.13
C LEU A 296 10.40 3.79 16.22
N THR A 297 9.99 4.32 15.08
CA THR A 297 8.97 5.37 14.92
C THR A 297 7.80 4.85 14.08
N PRO A 298 6.55 5.31 14.30
CA PRO A 298 5.44 4.87 13.45
C PRO A 298 5.59 5.45 12.04
N TYR A 299 5.37 4.61 11.03
CA TYR A 299 5.19 5.04 9.65
C TYR A 299 3.73 5.39 9.38
N GLY A 300 3.46 6.33 8.47
CA GLY A 300 2.10 6.79 8.16
C GLY A 300 1.57 7.92 9.05
N GLY A 301 2.36 8.40 10.01
CA GLY A 301 1.96 9.45 10.94
C GLY A 301 1.19 8.89 12.13
N ALA A 302 0.02 9.46 12.43
CA ALA A 302 -0.78 9.06 13.60
C ALA A 302 -1.61 7.79 13.38
N GLU A 303 -1.80 7.38 12.12
CA GLU A 303 -2.58 6.19 11.77
C GLU A 303 -1.65 5.03 11.43
N GLN A 304 -1.93 3.86 12.00
CA GLN A 304 -1.23 2.62 11.64
C GLN A 304 -1.66 2.17 10.24
N LEU A 305 -0.68 1.75 9.45
CA LEU A 305 -0.86 1.32 8.08
C LEU A 305 -1.17 -0.17 7.99
N SER A 306 -2.00 -0.56 7.03
CA SER A 306 -2.24 -1.97 6.71
C SER A 306 -1.04 -2.64 6.05
N ASN A 307 -0.99 -3.98 6.04
CA ASN A 307 0.10 -4.68 5.36
C ASN A 307 0.12 -4.39 3.86
N GLY A 308 -1.04 -4.16 3.25
CA GLY A 308 -1.13 -3.73 1.85
C GLY A 308 -0.46 -2.37 1.61
N GLN A 309 -0.65 -1.40 2.50
CA GLN A 309 0.03 -0.10 2.41
C GLN A 309 1.52 -0.22 2.71
N LEU A 310 1.89 -0.94 3.77
CA LEU A 310 3.27 -1.14 4.20
C LEU A 310 4.14 -1.79 3.10
N ILE A 311 3.67 -2.85 2.45
CA ILE A 311 4.45 -3.54 1.42
C ILE A 311 4.62 -2.68 0.15
N MET A 312 3.62 -1.86 -0.17
CA MET A 312 3.64 -1.01 -1.36
C MET A 312 4.50 0.24 -1.19
N ASP A 313 4.46 0.87 -0.02
CA ASP A 313 5.08 2.18 0.21
C ASP A 313 6.36 2.09 1.06
N TYR A 314 6.59 0.98 1.78
CA TYR A 314 7.76 0.77 2.65
C TYR A 314 8.48 -0.57 2.48
N GLY A 315 7.90 -1.53 1.74
CA GLY A 315 8.54 -2.82 1.45
C GLY A 315 8.59 -3.79 2.63
N VAL A 316 7.69 -3.63 3.62
CA VAL A 316 7.62 -4.48 4.81
C VAL A 316 6.19 -4.91 5.09
N THR A 317 6.02 -5.95 5.91
CA THR A 317 4.73 -6.36 6.47
C THR A 317 4.92 -6.77 7.92
N PHE A 318 3.86 -6.66 8.72
CA PHE A 318 3.87 -7.11 10.11
C PHE A 318 2.93 -8.30 10.29
N ARG A 319 3.46 -9.32 10.97
CA ARG A 319 2.65 -10.47 11.38
C ARG A 319 1.62 -10.00 12.40
N ASN A 320 0.36 -10.41 12.20
CA ASN A 320 -0.75 -10.05 13.07
C ASN A 320 -0.91 -8.53 13.22
N ASN A 321 -0.72 -7.77 12.13
CA ASN A 321 -0.96 -6.33 12.12
C ASN A 321 -2.44 -6.05 12.49
N PRO A 322 -2.72 -5.37 13.62
CA PRO A 322 -4.11 -5.11 14.04
C PRO A 322 -4.81 -4.11 13.12
N SER A 323 -4.05 -3.32 12.34
CA SER A 323 -4.56 -2.36 11.36
C SER A 323 -4.58 -2.92 9.94
N ASP A 324 -4.46 -4.24 9.78
CA ASP A 324 -4.52 -4.85 8.46
C ASP A 324 -5.92 -4.72 7.84
N LEU A 325 -5.95 -4.73 6.51
CA LEU A 325 -7.19 -4.64 5.75
C LEU A 325 -7.06 -5.34 4.40
N VAL A 326 -8.19 -5.73 3.83
CA VAL A 326 -8.30 -6.26 2.48
C VAL A 326 -9.41 -5.54 1.72
N ALA A 327 -9.14 -5.18 0.46
CA ALA A 327 -10.14 -4.56 -0.41
C ALA A 327 -11.03 -5.64 -1.05
N LEU A 328 -12.27 -5.80 -0.55
CA LEU A 328 -13.26 -6.70 -1.13
C LEU A 328 -13.87 -6.07 -2.39
N PRO A 329 -13.78 -6.71 -3.56
CA PRO A 329 -14.44 -6.25 -4.77
C PRO A 329 -15.96 -6.26 -4.63
N ILE A 330 -16.61 -5.18 -5.05
CA ILE A 330 -18.07 -5.07 -5.10
C ILE A 330 -18.54 -4.91 -6.55
N PRO A 331 -19.68 -5.50 -6.92
CA PRO A 331 -20.19 -5.42 -8.28
C PRO A 331 -20.70 -4.02 -8.61
N LYS A 332 -20.46 -3.55 -9.85
CA LYS A 332 -21.08 -2.32 -10.35
C LYS A 332 -22.55 -2.56 -10.64
N LEU A 333 -23.40 -1.62 -10.22
CA LEU A 333 -24.81 -1.62 -10.59
C LEU A 333 -24.95 -1.41 -12.11
N ARG A 334 -25.63 -2.35 -12.79
CA ARG A 334 -25.85 -2.29 -14.24
C ARG A 334 -27.13 -1.51 -14.55
N GLU A 335 -27.16 -0.75 -15.64
CA GLU A 335 -28.34 0.01 -16.10
C GLU A 335 -29.58 -0.88 -16.33
N THR A 336 -29.38 -2.17 -16.58
CA THR A 336 -30.46 -3.15 -16.74
C THR A 336 -31.00 -3.70 -15.42
N ALA A 337 -30.46 -3.28 -14.27
CA ALA A 337 -30.91 -3.77 -12.97
C ALA A 337 -32.33 -3.27 -12.65
N VAL A 338 -33.13 -4.14 -12.02
CA VAL A 338 -34.44 -3.75 -11.50
C VAL A 338 -34.27 -2.64 -10.46
N ALA A 339 -35.11 -1.61 -10.57
CA ALA A 339 -35.07 -0.39 -9.75
C ALA A 339 -33.72 0.36 -9.82
N TYR A 340 -33.03 0.31 -10.97
CA TYR A 340 -31.73 0.95 -11.20
C TYR A 340 -31.67 2.40 -10.70
N ASP A 341 -32.60 3.26 -11.13
CA ASP A 341 -32.58 4.69 -10.78
C ASP A 341 -32.70 4.92 -9.27
N SER A 342 -33.55 4.12 -8.59
CA SER A 342 -33.76 4.21 -7.15
C SER A 342 -32.52 3.74 -6.38
N LYS A 343 -31.94 2.60 -6.78
CA LYS A 343 -30.70 2.08 -6.18
C LYS A 343 -29.54 3.04 -6.39
N MET A 344 -29.35 3.54 -7.62
CA MET A 344 -28.28 4.47 -7.95
C MET A 344 -28.40 5.77 -7.15
N ARG A 345 -29.61 6.31 -6.99
CA ARG A 345 -29.85 7.50 -6.16
C ARG A 345 -29.44 7.29 -4.70
N LEU A 346 -29.77 6.14 -4.12
CA LEU A 346 -29.36 5.78 -2.76
C LEU A 346 -27.85 5.62 -2.64
N LEU A 347 -27.21 4.90 -3.57
CA LEU A 347 -25.76 4.74 -3.60
C LEU A 347 -25.04 6.08 -3.74
N MET A 348 -25.48 6.96 -4.63
CA MET A 348 -24.93 8.31 -4.77
C MET A 348 -25.11 9.15 -3.50
N ALA A 349 -26.27 9.07 -2.84
CA ALA A 349 -26.52 9.79 -1.59
C ALA A 349 -25.57 9.35 -0.45
N MET A 350 -25.09 8.11 -0.49
CA MET A 350 -24.10 7.56 0.44
C MET A 350 -22.65 7.65 -0.09
N SER A 351 -22.45 8.24 -1.27
CA SER A 351 -21.16 8.25 -2.00
C SER A 351 -20.60 6.85 -2.32
N LEU A 352 -21.46 5.84 -2.41
CA LEU A 352 -21.10 4.45 -2.70
C LEU A 352 -21.11 4.10 -4.20
N ASP A 353 -21.54 5.02 -5.06
CA ASP A 353 -21.65 4.82 -6.51
C ASP A 353 -20.29 4.73 -7.23
N ARG A 354 -19.24 5.28 -6.61
CA ARG A 354 -17.91 5.43 -7.22
C ARG A 354 -16.95 4.29 -6.89
N PHE A 355 -17.31 3.45 -5.93
CA PHE A 355 -16.44 2.37 -5.47
C PHE A 355 -16.65 1.10 -6.29
N ASP A 356 -15.55 0.46 -6.65
CA ASP A 356 -15.52 -0.92 -7.17
C ASP A 356 -14.98 -1.92 -6.13
N ARG A 357 -14.57 -1.41 -4.96
CA ARG A 357 -14.07 -2.16 -3.81
C ARG A 357 -14.40 -1.44 -2.51
N LEU A 358 -14.61 -2.18 -1.43
CA LEU A 358 -14.73 -1.65 -0.07
C LEU A 358 -13.66 -2.27 0.83
N GLN A 359 -13.14 -1.50 1.78
CA GLN A 359 -12.08 -1.94 2.69
C GLN A 359 -12.68 -2.75 3.83
N LEU A 360 -12.15 -3.95 4.07
CA LEU A 360 -12.49 -4.78 5.22
C LEU A 360 -11.31 -4.79 6.19
N PRO A 361 -11.47 -4.27 7.41
CA PRO A 361 -10.44 -4.37 8.45
C PRO A 361 -10.39 -5.78 9.03
N VAL A 362 -9.47 -6.03 9.96
CA VAL A 362 -9.56 -7.19 10.86
C VAL A 362 -10.90 -7.19 11.60
N LEU A 363 -11.58 -8.34 11.64
CA LEU A 363 -12.93 -8.49 12.18
C LEU A 363 -12.93 -9.48 13.34
N ASP A 364 -13.42 -9.03 14.50
CA ASP A 364 -13.55 -9.89 15.69
C ASP A 364 -15.02 -10.22 16.00
N HIS A 365 -15.97 -9.39 15.55
CA HIS A 365 -17.40 -9.53 15.78
C HIS A 365 -18.21 -8.88 14.64
N PHE A 366 -19.51 -9.16 14.57
CA PHE A 366 -20.36 -8.73 13.44
C PHE A 366 -20.42 -7.21 13.29
N GLU A 367 -20.45 -6.47 14.41
CA GLU A 367 -20.47 -5.00 14.42
C GLU A 367 -19.16 -4.38 13.92
N SER A 368 -18.09 -5.18 13.77
CA SER A 368 -16.84 -4.76 13.11
C SER A 368 -16.96 -4.69 11.59
N ILE A 369 -18.01 -5.28 10.99
CA ILE A 369 -18.23 -5.24 9.54
C ILE A 369 -18.48 -3.78 9.12
N PRO A 370 -17.77 -3.26 8.09
CA PRO A 370 -17.97 -1.91 7.61
C PRO A 370 -19.42 -1.60 7.27
N LYS A 371 -19.92 -0.50 7.82
CA LYS A 371 -21.31 -0.06 7.66
C LYS A 371 -21.65 0.23 6.20
N GLU A 372 -20.67 0.75 5.46
CA GLU A 372 -20.73 1.01 4.03
C GLU A 372 -20.92 -0.27 3.22
N LEU A 373 -20.32 -1.38 3.66
CA LEU A 373 -20.44 -2.68 3.01
C LEU A 373 -21.85 -3.26 3.18
N LEU A 374 -22.40 -3.20 4.40
CA LEU A 374 -23.78 -3.61 4.67
C LEU A 374 -24.78 -2.72 3.93
N ALA A 375 -24.61 -1.40 3.96
CA ALA A 375 -25.48 -0.45 3.27
C ALA A 375 -25.46 -0.67 1.75
N PHE A 376 -24.28 -0.88 1.16
CA PHE A 376 -24.14 -1.25 -0.24
C PHE A 376 -24.93 -2.53 -0.56
N ALA A 377 -24.71 -3.60 0.22
CA ALA A 377 -25.35 -4.89 -0.04
C ALA A 377 -26.88 -4.81 0.05
N ARG A 378 -27.40 -4.16 1.10
CA ARG A 378 -28.85 -3.95 1.32
C ARG A 378 -29.51 -3.26 0.14
N VAL A 379 -28.92 -2.16 -0.35
CA VAL A 379 -29.42 -1.42 -1.52
C VAL A 379 -29.26 -2.21 -2.81
N TYR A 380 -28.12 -2.89 -3.00
CA TYR A 380 -27.83 -3.64 -4.20
C TYR A 380 -28.85 -4.76 -4.44
N VAL A 381 -29.26 -5.47 -3.39
CA VAL A 381 -30.23 -6.57 -3.44
C VAL A 381 -31.70 -6.15 -3.24
N SER A 382 -31.97 -4.85 -3.08
CA SER A 382 -33.33 -4.37 -2.86
C SER A 382 -34.27 -4.71 -4.03
N THR A 383 -35.51 -5.08 -3.70
CA THR A 383 -36.61 -5.20 -4.66
C THR A 383 -37.34 -3.85 -4.81
N PRO A 384 -38.24 -3.69 -5.80
CA PRO A 384 -39.09 -2.50 -5.87
C PRO A 384 -39.93 -2.26 -4.60
N SER A 385 -40.36 -3.32 -3.91
CA SER A 385 -41.11 -3.21 -2.66
C SER A 385 -40.25 -2.74 -1.50
N ASP A 386 -38.98 -3.16 -1.42
CA ASP A 386 -38.03 -2.67 -0.42
C ASP A 386 -37.78 -1.15 -0.57
N LEU A 387 -38.01 -0.60 -1.78
CA LEU A 387 -37.69 0.77 -2.18
C LEU A 387 -38.93 1.67 -2.30
N SER A 388 -40.05 1.29 -1.69
CA SER A 388 -41.30 2.07 -1.77
C SER A 388 -41.15 3.48 -1.18
N ASP A 389 -40.27 3.65 -0.19
CA ASP A 389 -39.93 4.93 0.44
C ASP A 389 -38.40 5.08 0.50
N LEU A 390 -37.83 5.79 -0.47
CA LEU A 390 -36.39 5.99 -0.57
C LEU A 390 -35.83 6.86 0.55
N GLU A 391 -36.62 7.79 1.10
CA GLU A 391 -36.16 8.66 2.18
C GLU A 391 -36.01 7.86 3.46
N HIS A 392 -37.01 7.01 3.77
CA HIS A 392 -36.93 6.08 4.88
C HIS A 392 -35.79 5.07 4.73
N VAL A 393 -35.59 4.49 3.54
CA VAL A 393 -34.46 3.56 3.30
C VAL A 393 -33.12 4.27 3.53
N LEU A 394 -32.97 5.51 3.06
CA LEU A 394 -31.76 6.29 3.28
C LEU A 394 -31.51 6.58 4.77
N GLU A 395 -32.56 6.87 5.53
CA GLU A 395 -32.49 7.02 6.99
C GLU A 395 -32.01 5.72 7.66
N LEU A 396 -32.59 4.58 7.30
CA LEU A 396 -32.16 3.27 7.81
C LEU A 396 -30.67 2.99 7.52
N MET A 397 -30.17 3.34 6.32
CA MET A 397 -28.75 3.14 5.99
C MET A 397 -27.83 4.03 6.84
N LYS A 398 -28.24 5.28 7.10
CA LYS A 398 -27.52 6.21 8.00
C LYS A 398 -27.51 5.71 9.45
N GLU A 399 -28.59 5.06 9.88
CA GLU A 399 -28.70 4.41 11.19
C GLU A 399 -28.08 3.00 11.22
N HIS A 400 -27.57 2.51 10.09
CA HIS A 400 -26.98 1.17 9.91
C HIS A 400 -27.95 0.02 10.17
N ARG A 401 -29.25 0.25 9.95
CA ARG A 401 -30.32 -0.72 10.18
C ARG A 401 -30.69 -1.49 8.91
N ALA A 402 -31.19 -2.71 9.10
CA ALA A 402 -31.76 -3.52 8.03
C ALA A 402 -33.04 -2.87 7.49
N ILE A 403 -33.32 -3.05 6.18
CA ILE A 403 -34.58 -2.59 5.57
C ILE A 403 -35.75 -3.46 6.07
N ASN A 404 -35.59 -4.77 5.94
CA ASN A 404 -36.49 -5.80 6.46
C ASN A 404 -35.73 -7.14 6.53
N PRO A 405 -36.25 -8.17 7.23
CA PRO A 405 -35.55 -9.46 7.38
C PRO A 405 -35.22 -10.16 6.06
N SER A 406 -36.10 -10.08 5.05
CA SER A 406 -35.88 -10.72 3.74
C SER A 406 -34.79 -10.03 2.93
N ASN A 407 -34.73 -8.69 2.97
CA ASN A 407 -33.64 -7.91 2.37
C ASN A 407 -32.32 -8.17 3.09
N GLU A 408 -32.33 -8.25 4.43
CA GLU A 408 -31.13 -8.52 5.23
C GLU A 408 -30.53 -9.88 4.87
N ARG A 409 -31.35 -10.92 4.79
CA ARG A 409 -30.91 -12.26 4.35
C ARG A 409 -30.23 -12.19 2.97
N ARG A 410 -30.87 -11.57 1.97
CA ARG A 410 -30.27 -11.41 0.62
C ARG A 410 -28.96 -10.63 0.65
N ALA A 411 -28.86 -9.61 1.51
CA ALA A 411 -27.68 -8.77 1.61
C ALA A 411 -26.50 -9.54 2.20
N LEU A 412 -26.72 -10.30 3.28
CA LEU A 412 -25.71 -11.15 3.88
C LEU A 412 -25.29 -12.30 2.94
N GLU A 413 -26.25 -12.92 2.24
CA GLU A 413 -25.98 -13.96 1.23
C GLU A 413 -25.13 -13.42 0.07
N LEU A 414 -25.40 -12.19 -0.41
CA LEU A 414 -24.55 -11.53 -1.41
C LEU A 414 -23.12 -11.35 -0.89
N LEU A 415 -22.96 -10.84 0.34
CA LEU A 415 -21.63 -10.64 0.92
C LEU A 415 -20.90 -11.97 1.13
N LEU A 416 -21.61 -13.03 1.52
CA LEU A 416 -21.06 -14.37 1.69
C LEU A 416 -20.58 -14.91 0.33
N GLN A 417 -21.38 -14.72 -0.73
CA GLN A 417 -21.01 -15.07 -2.10
C GLN A 417 -19.74 -14.33 -2.55
N LEU A 418 -19.70 -13.00 -2.41
CA LEU A 418 -18.54 -12.18 -2.81
C LEU A 418 -17.27 -12.58 -2.05
N THR A 419 -17.41 -12.86 -0.76
CA THR A 419 -16.31 -13.32 0.11
C THR A 419 -15.79 -14.68 -0.36
N ASN A 420 -16.68 -15.65 -0.61
CA ASN A 420 -16.31 -16.97 -1.15
C ASN A 420 -15.61 -16.86 -2.51
N GLU A 421 -16.15 -16.07 -3.43
CA GLU A 421 -15.55 -15.83 -4.75
C GLU A 421 -14.13 -15.25 -4.65
N MET A 422 -13.87 -14.42 -3.63
CA MET A 422 -12.54 -13.87 -3.38
C MET A 422 -11.59 -14.90 -2.77
N ILE A 423 -12.03 -15.67 -1.77
CA ILE A 423 -11.24 -16.73 -1.13
C ILE A 423 -10.79 -17.76 -2.18
N LEU A 424 -11.70 -18.20 -3.05
CA LEU A 424 -11.42 -19.22 -4.09
C LEU A 424 -10.41 -18.78 -5.15
N LYS A 425 -10.09 -17.48 -5.24
CA LYS A 425 -9.04 -16.98 -6.15
C LYS A 425 -7.63 -17.18 -5.60
N TYR A 426 -7.47 -17.30 -4.28
CA TYR A 426 -6.18 -17.67 -3.70
C TYR A 426 -5.88 -19.12 -4.02
N ILE A 427 -4.68 -19.38 -4.53
CA ILE A 427 -4.27 -20.73 -4.93
C ILE A 427 -3.77 -21.57 -3.76
N THR A 428 -3.56 -20.96 -2.59
CA THR A 428 -3.13 -21.62 -1.36
C THR A 428 -4.12 -21.42 -0.22
N THR A 429 -4.18 -22.38 0.69
CA THR A 429 -4.94 -22.28 1.94
C THR A 429 -4.20 -21.49 3.02
N ILE A 430 -4.87 -21.20 4.13
CA ILE A 430 -4.25 -20.58 5.32
C ILE A 430 -3.14 -21.48 5.87
N GLU A 431 -3.41 -22.78 5.99
CA GLU A 431 -2.48 -23.77 6.56
C GLU A 431 -1.24 -23.97 5.68
N GLU A 432 -1.42 -23.95 4.35
CA GLU A 432 -0.33 -24.00 3.39
C GLU A 432 0.56 -22.76 3.52
N ASP A 433 -0.03 -21.57 3.63
CA ASP A 433 0.74 -20.33 3.78
C ASP A 433 1.45 -20.23 5.13
N GLU A 434 0.83 -20.69 6.21
CA GLU A 434 1.51 -20.81 7.50
C GLU A 434 2.69 -21.76 7.44
N THR A 435 2.55 -22.87 6.69
CA THR A 435 3.65 -23.82 6.48
C THR A 435 4.76 -23.19 5.65
N MET A 436 4.44 -22.53 4.54
CA MET A 436 5.42 -21.79 3.73
C MET A 436 6.13 -20.71 4.54
N LEU A 437 5.43 -20.02 5.44
CA LEU A 437 6.03 -18.99 6.27
C LEU A 437 7.03 -19.59 7.27
N ARG A 438 6.70 -20.73 7.90
CA ARG A 438 7.64 -21.46 8.77
C ARG A 438 8.87 -21.96 8.00
N GLU A 439 8.67 -22.43 6.77
CA GLU A 439 9.78 -22.88 5.91
C GLU A 439 10.71 -21.71 5.53
N LEU A 440 10.14 -20.57 5.14
CA LEU A 440 10.90 -19.35 4.84
C LEU A 440 11.66 -18.83 6.07
N ASP A 441 11.05 -18.89 7.26
CA ASP A 441 11.69 -18.47 8.52
C ASP A 441 12.85 -19.39 8.93
N ALA A 442 12.81 -20.65 8.50
CA ALA A 442 13.88 -21.62 8.75
C ALA A 442 15.05 -21.47 7.76
N GLU A 443 14.89 -20.69 6.67
CA GLU A 443 15.98 -20.40 5.75
C GLU A 443 17.06 -19.57 6.44
N SER A 444 18.33 -19.88 6.16
CA SER A 444 19.46 -19.12 6.73
C SER A 444 19.50 -17.65 6.25
N VAL A 445 18.82 -17.33 5.14
CA VAL A 445 18.57 -15.97 4.65
C VAL A 445 17.17 -15.96 4.07
N PRO A 446 16.15 -15.60 4.86
CA PRO A 446 14.79 -15.55 4.37
C PRO A 446 14.69 -14.56 3.21
N ASN A 447 14.08 -14.99 2.10
CA ASN A 447 13.71 -14.05 1.04
C ASN A 447 12.62 -13.10 1.56
N ALA A 448 13.01 -11.88 1.92
CA ALA A 448 12.12 -10.88 2.50
C ALA A 448 10.87 -10.59 1.65
N ASN A 449 11.02 -10.53 0.33
CA ASN A 449 9.90 -10.31 -0.60
C ASN A 449 8.94 -11.49 -0.58
N ALA A 450 9.48 -12.72 -0.49
CA ALA A 450 8.66 -13.91 -0.35
C ALA A 450 7.92 -13.95 1.00
N VAL A 451 8.61 -13.62 2.10
CA VAL A 451 8.00 -13.52 3.44
C VAL A 451 6.88 -12.49 3.43
N ASN A 452 7.15 -11.27 2.96
CA ASN A 452 6.15 -10.20 2.89
C ASN A 452 4.93 -10.57 2.04
N ALA A 453 5.14 -11.19 0.87
CA ALA A 453 4.06 -11.65 0.02
C ALA A 453 3.19 -12.73 0.69
N VAL A 454 3.80 -13.65 1.44
CA VAL A 454 3.07 -14.70 2.19
C VAL A 454 2.31 -14.09 3.38
N VAL A 455 2.94 -13.21 4.16
CA VAL A 455 2.30 -12.52 5.29
C VAL A 455 1.08 -11.74 4.83
N LEU A 456 1.20 -10.97 3.75
CA LEU A 456 0.08 -10.22 3.17
C LEU A 456 -1.11 -11.12 2.82
N ARG A 457 -0.90 -12.10 1.94
CA ARG A 457 -2.00 -12.94 1.45
C ARG A 457 -2.57 -13.87 2.53
N LEU A 458 -1.79 -14.20 3.57
CA LEU A 458 -2.24 -14.93 4.75
C LEU A 458 -3.18 -14.04 5.59
N GLY A 459 -2.79 -12.79 5.85
CA GLY A 459 -3.62 -11.79 6.54
C GLY A 459 -4.94 -11.57 5.81
N GLU A 460 -4.90 -11.33 4.50
CA GLU A 460 -6.09 -11.15 3.67
C GLU A 460 -7.04 -12.37 3.75
N LYS A 461 -6.53 -13.60 3.65
CA LYS A 461 -7.35 -14.82 3.79
C LYS A 461 -7.98 -14.95 5.18
N ARG A 462 -7.26 -14.57 6.24
CA ARG A 462 -7.79 -14.60 7.62
C ARG A 462 -8.92 -13.58 7.79
N ILE A 463 -8.78 -12.37 7.26
CA ILE A 463 -9.84 -11.35 7.28
C ILE A 463 -11.08 -11.85 6.52
N LEU A 464 -10.89 -12.38 5.31
CA LEU A 464 -11.99 -12.92 4.50
C LEU A 464 -12.68 -14.11 5.17
N SER A 465 -11.92 -15.01 5.79
CA SER A 465 -12.48 -16.16 6.52
C SER A 465 -13.26 -15.72 7.77
N SER A 466 -12.80 -14.67 8.45
CA SER A 466 -13.52 -14.08 9.59
C SER A 466 -14.83 -13.45 9.13
N LEU A 467 -14.82 -12.68 8.03
CA LEU A 467 -16.06 -12.15 7.44
C LEU A 467 -17.02 -13.29 7.09
N TRP A 468 -16.53 -14.34 6.43
CA TRP A 468 -17.36 -15.50 6.06
C TRP A 468 -18.07 -16.10 7.28
N GLN A 469 -17.34 -16.36 8.37
CA GLN A 469 -17.89 -16.96 9.58
C GLN A 469 -18.94 -16.07 10.25
N LEU A 470 -18.68 -14.76 10.30
CA LEU A 470 -19.61 -13.78 10.86
C LEU A 470 -20.90 -13.69 10.03
N LEU A 471 -20.80 -13.70 8.70
CA LEU A 471 -21.96 -13.67 7.81
C LEU A 471 -22.78 -14.96 7.90
N ASP A 472 -22.12 -16.12 7.88
CA ASP A 472 -22.78 -17.43 7.98
C ASP A 472 -23.57 -17.55 9.29
N SER A 473 -22.93 -17.21 10.42
CA SER A 473 -23.58 -17.18 11.74
C SER A 473 -24.76 -16.21 11.79
N ALA A 474 -24.62 -15.02 11.17
CA ALA A 474 -25.70 -14.04 11.13
C ALA A 474 -26.89 -14.51 10.29
N ILE A 475 -26.66 -15.21 9.19
CA ILE A 475 -27.70 -15.79 8.34
C ILE A 475 -28.47 -16.89 9.08
N GLU A 476 -27.77 -17.75 9.84
CA GLU A 476 -28.39 -18.78 10.68
C GLU A 476 -29.23 -18.19 11.81
N ALA A 477 -28.81 -17.05 12.38
CA ALA A 477 -29.52 -16.38 13.46
C ALA A 477 -30.75 -15.58 12.98
N LEU A 478 -30.87 -15.28 11.69
CA LEU A 478 -32.04 -14.60 11.15
C LEU A 478 -33.27 -15.51 11.27
N PRO A 479 -34.42 -14.98 11.75
CA PRO A 479 -35.65 -15.76 11.83
C PRO A 479 -36.00 -16.35 10.46
N GLU A 480 -36.42 -17.61 10.45
CA GLU A 480 -36.92 -18.24 9.23
C GLU A 480 -38.05 -17.36 8.67
N SER A 481 -37.87 -16.96 7.40
CA SER A 481 -38.90 -16.23 6.68
C SER A 481 -40.16 -17.09 6.65
N LYS A 482 -41.25 -16.65 7.29
CA LYS A 482 -42.58 -17.29 7.14
C LYS A 482 -43.01 -17.37 5.66
N GLN A 483 -42.48 -16.49 4.81
CA GLN A 483 -42.70 -16.50 3.37
C GLN A 483 -42.07 -17.71 2.67
N ALA A 484 -40.97 -18.28 3.18
CA ALA A 484 -40.41 -19.50 2.63
C ALA A 484 -41.23 -20.76 2.97
N LEU A 485 -42.07 -20.71 4.00
CA LEU A 485 -43.03 -21.76 4.31
C LEU A 485 -44.31 -21.59 3.49
N GLU A 486 -44.76 -20.34 3.28
CA GLU A 486 -45.92 -20.05 2.42
C GLU A 486 -45.63 -20.38 0.94
N ASP A 487 -44.43 -20.09 0.40
CA ASP A 487 -44.07 -20.46 -0.99
C ASP A 487 -43.98 -21.99 -1.20
N VAL A 488 -43.69 -22.76 -0.15
CA VAL A 488 -43.66 -24.24 -0.20
C VAL A 488 -45.06 -24.84 -0.01
N GLU A 489 -45.93 -24.19 0.77
CA GLU A 489 -47.34 -24.58 0.89
C GLU A 489 -48.14 -24.24 -0.38
N ASP A 490 -47.87 -23.11 -1.04
CA ASP A 490 -48.53 -22.71 -2.29
C ASP A 490 -48.13 -23.63 -3.48
N ASP A 491 -46.86 -24.05 -3.55
CA ASP A 491 -46.41 -25.04 -4.54
C ASP A 491 -46.99 -26.45 -4.25
N GLN A 492 -47.25 -26.81 -2.99
CA GLN A 492 -47.90 -28.08 -2.64
C GLN A 492 -49.41 -28.05 -2.87
N GLU A 493 -50.10 -26.93 -2.63
CA GLU A 493 -51.53 -26.77 -2.94
C GLU A 493 -51.79 -26.70 -4.45
N GLN A 494 -50.91 -26.08 -5.24
CA GLN A 494 -51.03 -26.05 -6.70
C GLN A 494 -50.82 -27.42 -7.37
N VAL A 495 -49.96 -28.28 -6.81
CA VAL A 495 -49.78 -29.66 -7.31
C VAL A 495 -50.98 -30.55 -6.98
N VAL A 496 -51.63 -30.37 -5.83
CA VAL A 496 -52.82 -31.15 -5.44
C VAL A 496 -54.07 -30.71 -6.23
N HIS A 497 -54.16 -29.44 -6.63
CA HIS A 497 -55.26 -28.94 -7.47
C HIS A 497 -55.11 -29.23 -8.97
N ALA A 498 -53.95 -29.70 -9.44
CA ALA A 498 -53.72 -30.10 -10.82
C ALA A 498 -54.03 -31.59 -11.10
N GLU A 499 -54.30 -32.41 -10.07
CA GLU A 499 -54.60 -33.85 -10.18
C GLU A 499 -56.06 -34.23 -9.81
N LEU A 500 -56.99 -33.28 -9.75
CA LEU A 500 -58.44 -33.49 -9.66
C LEU A 500 -59.16 -32.84 -10.84
#